data_AF-A0A177APM6-F1
#
_entry.id   AF-A0A177APM6-F1
#
_cell.length_a   1.000
_cell.length_b   1.000
_cell.length_c   1.000
_cell.angle_alpha   90.00
_cell.angle_beta   90.00
_cell.angle_gamma   90.00
#
_symmetry.space_group_name_H-M   'P 1'
#
loop_
_entity.id
_entity.type
_entity.pdbx_description
1 polymer ?
#
loop_
_entity_poly.entity_id
_entity_poly.type
_entity_poly.pdbx_seq_one_letter_code
_entity_poly.pdbx_strand_id
1 'polypeptide(L)'
;ENPKALLILLSDDIVCYDLFNKPFLEIVNYEKTDFSESPICTCQYYPQCSDAMMELIESHSNANVRLCGSYSKQTWPIDGGMKGEMNNSLELFITGHKDGKIKFWNTSSLNFKPLYIINTSKIFNGVTKTSKLSLIKKPYKITNILLCNQTLRLFVTGISHIICFKFAHNDATLFITPLCITIPAYLSPFGEISDCNDECKHKLDALNLGDNETIMCHNEFAHCPDILVNVKNSLVSWKGGYQPSCVCLLGTNKEHFSVSEISKIFYLEKFNL
;
A
#
# COMPACT_ATOMS: atom_id res chain seq x y z
N GLU A 1 7.48 19.16 46.16
CA GLU A 1 7.81 18.93 44.74
C GLU A 1 6.68 19.50 43.88
N ASN A 2 6.98 20.08 42.71
CA ASN A 2 5.99 20.74 41.82
C ASN A 2 5.99 20.01 40.46
N PRO A 3 5.27 18.88 40.32
CA PRO A 3 5.31 18.05 39.12
C PRO A 3 4.71 18.79 37.93
N LYS A 4 5.41 18.78 36.80
CA LYS A 4 5.01 19.53 35.58
C LYS A 4 4.36 18.64 34.52
N ALA A 5 4.61 17.34 34.57
CA ALA A 5 4.11 16.38 33.60
C ALA A 5 3.86 15.02 34.27
N LEU A 6 2.89 14.27 33.75
CA LEU A 6 2.63 12.87 34.10
C LEU A 6 2.95 11.98 32.89
N LEU A 7 3.94 11.10 33.00
CA LEU A 7 4.23 10.09 31.99
C LEU A 7 3.61 8.75 32.37
N ILE A 8 2.96 8.11 31.40
CA ILE A 8 2.31 6.81 31.56
C ILE A 8 2.89 5.87 30.49
N LEU A 9 3.48 4.76 30.94
CA LEU A 9 3.95 3.69 30.08
C LEU A 9 2.83 2.65 29.92
N LEU A 10 2.38 2.46 28.68
CA LEU A 10 1.40 1.47 28.25
C LEU A 10 2.13 0.24 27.66
N SER A 11 1.37 -0.80 27.31
CA SER A 11 1.92 -2.03 26.72
C SER A 11 2.65 -1.82 25.39
N ASP A 12 2.16 -0.89 24.60
CA ASP A 12 2.55 -0.61 23.22
C ASP A 12 2.85 0.87 23.00
N ASP A 13 2.83 1.67 24.08
CA ASP A 13 2.95 3.10 23.95
C ASP A 13 3.45 3.88 25.19
N ILE A 14 3.85 5.13 24.99
CA ILE A 14 4.09 6.10 26.07
C ILE A 14 3.31 7.39 25.80
N VAL A 15 2.56 7.85 26.80
CA VAL A 15 1.77 9.09 26.75
C VAL A 15 2.18 10.03 27.88
N CYS A 16 2.04 11.33 27.66
CA CYS A 16 2.43 12.36 28.62
C CYS A 16 1.32 13.39 28.76
N TYR A 17 1.01 13.82 29.98
CA TYR A 17 0.01 14.84 30.26
C TYR A 17 0.63 16.07 30.92
N ASP A 18 0.20 17.26 30.47
CA ASP A 18 0.56 18.56 31.04
C ASP A 18 -0.18 18.76 32.36
N LEU A 19 0.58 18.89 33.45
CA LEU A 19 0.03 19.15 34.79
C LEU A 19 0.03 20.65 35.15
N PHE A 20 0.58 21.51 34.30
CA PHE A 20 0.73 22.94 34.56
C PHE A 20 -0.57 23.71 34.30
N ASN A 21 -1.27 23.40 33.20
CA ASN A 21 -2.52 24.06 32.82
C ASN A 21 -3.69 23.09 32.87
N LYS A 22 -4.83 23.53 33.42
CA LYS A 22 -6.10 22.80 33.30
C LYS A 22 -6.87 23.26 32.03
N PRO A 23 -7.56 22.36 31.32
CA PRO A 23 -7.60 20.90 31.53
C PRO A 23 -6.24 20.26 31.27
N PHE A 24 -5.93 19.14 31.94
CA PHE A 24 -4.68 18.41 31.73
C PHE A 24 -4.69 17.78 30.35
N LEU A 25 -4.09 18.47 29.38
CA LEU A 25 -4.01 18.03 27.99
C LEU A 25 -2.79 17.15 27.77
N GLU A 26 -2.86 16.26 26.79
CA GLU A 26 -1.72 15.44 26.40
C GLU A 26 -0.62 16.29 25.75
N ILE A 27 0.64 16.04 26.13
CA ILE A 27 1.85 16.59 25.51
C ILE A 27 2.28 15.61 24.41
N VAL A 28 2.24 16.05 23.16
CA VAL A 28 2.57 15.19 22.01
C VAL A 28 4.08 15.04 21.87
N ASN A 29 4.53 13.79 21.69
CA ASN A 29 5.85 13.52 21.16
C ASN A 29 5.81 13.57 19.62
N TYR A 30 6.22 14.69 19.03
CA TYR A 30 6.23 14.86 17.56
C TYR A 30 7.24 13.97 16.83
N GLU A 31 8.23 13.44 17.55
CA GLU A 31 9.27 12.56 17.02
C GLU A 31 8.86 11.08 17.07
N LYS A 32 7.72 10.77 17.71
CA LYS A 32 7.23 9.41 17.90
C LYS A 32 6.49 8.92 16.66
N THR A 33 6.94 7.78 16.16
CA THR A 33 6.32 7.08 15.04
C THR A 33 5.36 5.99 15.54
N ASP A 34 4.10 6.06 15.15
CA ASP A 34 3.09 5.03 15.45
C ASP A 34 3.00 4.00 14.31
N PHE A 35 3.70 2.89 14.48
CA PHE A 35 3.65 1.74 13.55
C PHE A 35 2.51 0.76 13.86
N SER A 36 1.86 0.86 15.03
CA SER A 36 1.09 -0.24 15.63
C SER A 36 -0.39 -0.26 15.27
N GLU A 37 -0.92 0.78 14.63
CA GLU A 37 -2.34 0.87 14.26
C GLU A 37 -2.86 -0.38 13.49
N SER A 38 -2.00 -1.02 12.68
CA SER A 38 -2.33 -2.26 11.95
C SER A 38 -1.06 -3.08 11.68
N PRO A 39 -1.10 -4.43 11.81
CA PRO A 39 0.07 -5.28 11.58
C PRO A 39 0.73 -5.05 10.22
N ILE A 40 2.04 -4.81 10.23
CA ILE A 40 2.87 -4.72 9.01
C ILE A 40 2.98 -6.13 8.41
N CYS A 41 2.71 -6.24 7.12
CA CYS A 41 2.75 -7.49 6.36
C CYS A 41 3.93 -7.55 5.39
N THR A 42 4.40 -6.39 4.91
CA THR A 42 5.55 -6.26 4.01
C THR A 42 6.19 -4.90 4.18
N CYS A 43 7.46 -4.77 3.83
CA CYS A 43 8.16 -3.48 3.76
C CYS A 43 9.11 -3.42 2.56
N GLN A 44 9.50 -2.21 2.17
CA GLN A 44 10.55 -1.92 1.21
C GLN A 44 11.39 -0.75 1.72
N TYR A 45 12.71 -0.85 1.51
CA TYR A 45 13.67 0.16 1.95
C TYR A 45 14.49 0.65 0.76
N TYR A 46 14.62 1.97 0.64
CA TYR A 46 15.32 2.67 -0.43
C TYR A 46 16.40 3.56 0.20
N PRO A 47 17.67 3.11 0.27
CA PRO A 47 18.75 3.80 1.01
C PRO A 47 19.36 5.00 0.27
N GLN A 48 19.02 5.21 -1.00
CA GLN A 48 19.65 6.22 -1.88
C GLN A 48 18.61 6.85 -2.80
N CYS A 49 17.61 7.48 -2.21
CA CYS A 49 16.61 8.24 -2.96
C CYS A 49 17.24 9.50 -3.55
N SER A 50 16.78 9.91 -4.73
CA SER A 50 17.15 11.21 -5.29
C SER A 50 16.44 12.35 -4.55
N ASP A 51 17.05 13.54 -4.51
CA ASP A 51 16.43 14.74 -3.95
C ASP A 51 15.05 15.00 -4.57
N ALA A 52 14.98 14.94 -5.91
CA ALA A 52 13.76 15.15 -6.67
C ALA A 52 12.62 14.18 -6.28
N MET A 53 12.93 12.91 -6.02
CA MET A 53 11.94 11.93 -5.56
C MET A 53 11.44 12.26 -4.16
N MET A 54 12.34 12.54 -3.22
CA MET A 54 11.96 12.83 -1.85
C MET A 54 11.18 14.14 -1.73
N GLU A 55 11.65 15.22 -2.36
CA GLU A 55 10.94 16.51 -2.39
C GLU A 55 9.52 16.35 -2.95
N LEU A 56 9.37 15.55 -4.01
CA LEU A 56 8.06 15.29 -4.60
C LEU A 56 7.12 14.56 -3.64
N ILE A 57 7.59 13.52 -2.94
CA ILE A 57 6.77 12.78 -1.97
C ILE A 57 6.44 13.64 -0.75
N GLU A 58 7.42 14.39 -0.22
CA GLU A 58 7.23 15.24 0.95
C GLU A 58 6.27 16.41 0.69
N SER A 59 6.34 17.03 -0.48
CA SER A 59 5.43 18.13 -0.87
C SER A 59 3.96 17.71 -0.97
N HIS A 60 3.68 16.41 -1.10
CA HIS A 60 2.32 15.85 -1.10
C HIS A 60 2.01 15.07 0.18
N SER A 61 2.80 15.25 1.24
CA SER A 61 2.60 14.54 2.50
C SER A 61 1.18 14.72 3.04
N ASN A 62 0.57 13.61 3.47
CA ASN A 62 -0.81 13.57 3.97
C ASN A 62 -0.93 12.89 5.33
N ALA A 63 0.19 12.51 5.94
CA ALA A 63 0.20 11.83 7.22
C ALA A 63 0.01 12.78 8.43
N ASN A 64 0.10 14.10 8.21
CA ASN A 64 0.03 15.13 9.25
C ASN A 64 -1.41 15.53 9.63
N VAL A 65 -2.28 14.57 9.93
CA VAL A 65 -3.68 14.86 10.31
C VAL A 65 -3.89 15.00 11.83
N ARG A 66 -2.88 14.76 12.67
CA ARG A 66 -3.10 14.62 14.13
C ARG A 66 -3.12 15.90 14.97
N LEU A 67 -2.96 17.12 14.43
CA LEU A 67 -2.71 18.29 15.29
C LEU A 67 -3.68 19.45 15.03
N CYS A 68 -4.94 19.27 15.41
CA CYS A 68 -5.89 20.37 15.50
C CYS A 68 -6.47 20.45 16.92
N GLY A 69 -5.99 21.41 17.71
CA GLY A 69 -6.70 21.98 18.89
C GLY A 69 -6.78 21.17 20.20
N SER A 70 -6.38 19.91 20.26
CA SER A 70 -6.64 19.04 21.43
C SER A 70 -5.46 18.71 22.35
N TYR A 71 -4.27 19.30 22.11
CA TYR A 71 -3.03 18.96 22.83
C TYR A 71 -2.45 20.16 23.59
N SER A 72 -1.62 19.86 24.59
CA SER A 72 -0.85 20.88 25.31
C SER A 72 0.16 21.55 24.38
N LYS A 73 0.47 22.82 24.69
CA LYS A 73 1.53 23.60 24.05
C LYS A 73 2.92 23.33 24.63
N GLN A 74 3.02 22.53 25.69
CA GLN A 74 4.30 22.15 26.28
C GLN A 74 5.11 21.28 25.31
N THR A 75 6.43 21.33 25.45
CA THR A 75 7.34 20.43 24.73
C THR A 75 7.39 19.07 25.42
N TRP A 76 7.73 18.03 24.66
CA TRP A 76 7.94 16.69 25.23
C TRP A 76 9.01 16.75 26.33
N PRO A 77 8.75 16.23 27.55
CA PRO A 77 9.63 16.47 28.70
C PRO A 77 10.86 15.55 28.77
N ILE A 78 10.97 14.54 27.88
CA ILE A 78 12.18 13.71 27.77
C ILE A 78 13.01 14.26 26.61
N ASP A 79 13.94 15.15 26.92
CA ASP A 79 14.79 15.86 25.96
C ASP A 79 16.30 15.71 26.22
N GLY A 80 16.68 14.80 27.12
CA GLY A 80 18.09 14.53 27.44
C GLY A 80 18.86 13.88 26.27
N GLY A 81 20.17 14.13 26.23
CA GLY A 81 21.09 13.57 25.23
C GLY A 81 21.42 14.53 24.08
N MET A 82 22.26 14.06 23.14
CA MET A 82 22.60 14.78 21.90
C MET A 82 22.27 13.88 20.71
N LYS A 83 21.69 14.45 19.64
CA LYS A 83 21.46 13.72 18.39
C LYS A 83 22.84 13.36 17.78
N GLY A 84 23.02 12.10 17.38
CA GLY A 84 24.23 11.65 16.70
C GLY A 84 24.39 12.25 15.31
N GLU A 85 25.56 12.06 14.71
CA GLU A 85 25.81 12.45 13.32
C GLU A 85 24.79 11.77 12.39
N MET A 86 24.19 12.56 11.50
CA MET A 86 23.24 12.06 10.50
C MET A 86 23.99 11.86 9.19
N ASN A 87 23.68 10.76 8.51
CA ASN A 87 24.15 10.57 7.14
C ASN A 87 23.38 11.53 6.22
N ASN A 88 24.05 12.07 5.21
CA ASN A 88 23.39 12.90 4.18
C ASN A 88 22.63 12.05 3.14
N SER A 89 22.43 10.74 3.38
CA SER A 89 21.63 9.88 2.51
C SER A 89 20.15 10.18 2.69
N LEU A 90 19.46 10.36 1.57
CA LEU A 90 18.01 10.42 1.55
C LEU A 90 17.43 9.01 1.49
N GLU A 91 16.61 8.67 2.47
CA GLU A 91 16.13 7.31 2.67
C GLU A 91 14.61 7.26 2.79
N LEU A 92 14.01 6.32 2.06
CA LEU A 92 12.58 6.07 2.08
C LEU A 92 12.31 4.64 2.57
N PHE A 93 11.43 4.52 3.54
CA PHE A 93 10.87 3.25 3.97
C PHE A 93 9.37 3.22 3.67
N ILE A 94 8.89 2.10 3.16
CA ILE A 94 7.47 1.91 2.82
C ILE A 94 6.97 0.63 3.48
N THR A 95 5.85 0.72 4.20
CA THR A 95 5.21 -0.43 4.87
C THR A 95 3.83 -0.71 4.27
N GLY A 96 3.55 -1.99 4.04
CA GLY A 96 2.23 -2.49 3.66
C GLY A 96 1.57 -3.19 4.84
N HIS A 97 0.31 -2.90 5.09
CA HIS A 97 -0.39 -3.33 6.30
C HIS A 97 -1.55 -4.29 6.02
N LYS A 98 -1.97 -5.02 7.06
CA LYS A 98 -3.05 -6.02 7.00
C LYS A 98 -4.43 -5.45 6.67
N ASP A 99 -4.64 -4.17 6.95
CA ASP A 99 -5.87 -3.42 6.67
C ASP A 99 -5.91 -2.82 5.26
N GLY A 100 -4.85 -2.99 4.45
CA GLY A 100 -4.76 -2.43 3.10
C GLY A 100 -4.22 -1.01 3.04
N LYS A 101 -3.68 -0.48 4.15
CA LYS A 101 -2.93 0.77 4.11
C LYS A 101 -1.49 0.53 3.66
N ILE A 102 -0.96 1.52 2.96
CA ILE A 102 0.46 1.66 2.64
C ILE A 102 0.93 2.96 3.30
N LYS A 103 2.00 2.90 4.09
CA LYS A 103 2.56 4.07 4.77
C LYS A 103 4.00 4.31 4.29
N PHE A 104 4.30 5.56 3.96
CA PHE A 104 5.61 6.03 3.54
C PHE A 104 6.25 6.78 4.70
N TRP A 105 7.54 6.54 4.92
CA TRP A 105 8.31 7.09 6.02
C TRP A 105 9.63 7.64 5.50
N ASN A 106 9.93 8.89 5.79
CA ASN A 106 11.29 9.43 5.65
C ASN A 106 12.12 8.87 6.79
N THR A 107 13.22 8.19 6.45
CA THR A 107 14.16 7.59 7.39
C THR A 107 15.57 8.17 7.27
N SER A 108 15.72 9.31 6.58
CA SER A 108 17.00 10.02 6.44
C SER A 108 17.52 10.58 7.77
N SER A 109 16.68 10.61 8.80
CA SER A 109 17.03 11.05 10.15
C SER A 109 16.89 9.91 11.15
N LEU A 110 17.26 10.14 12.41
CA LEU A 110 17.16 9.13 13.48
C LEU A 110 15.74 8.60 13.71
N ASN A 111 14.71 9.37 13.35
CA ASN A 111 13.31 9.01 13.53
C ASN A 111 12.61 8.79 12.19
N PHE A 112 11.63 7.89 12.19
CA PHE A 112 10.77 7.65 11.05
C PHE A 112 9.71 8.74 11.00
N LYS A 113 9.84 9.65 10.05
CA LYS A 113 8.87 10.72 9.84
C LYS A 113 7.80 10.24 8.85
N PRO A 114 6.52 10.14 9.24
CA PRO A 114 5.48 9.72 8.32
C PRO A 114 5.27 10.77 7.23
N LEU A 115 5.21 10.32 5.97
CA LEU A 115 5.03 11.18 4.80
C LEU A 115 3.63 11.01 4.21
N TYR A 116 3.30 9.79 3.79
CA TYR A 116 2.16 9.54 2.92
C TYR A 116 1.46 8.25 3.32
N ILE A 117 0.13 8.27 3.31
CA ILE A 117 -0.73 7.12 3.60
C ILE A 117 -1.67 6.92 2.42
N ILE A 118 -1.61 5.73 1.81
CA ILE A 118 -2.55 5.28 0.78
C ILE A 118 -3.48 4.26 1.42
N ASN A 119 -4.79 4.44 1.26
CA ASN A 119 -5.78 3.43 1.62
C ASN A 119 -6.32 2.75 0.36
N THR A 120 -5.86 1.53 0.07
CA THR A 120 -6.27 0.78 -1.13
C THR A 120 -7.72 0.31 -1.05
N SER A 121 -8.30 0.19 0.14
CA SER A 121 -9.70 -0.22 0.32
C SER A 121 -10.67 0.75 -0.34
N LYS A 122 -10.27 2.01 -0.57
CA LYS A 122 -11.07 3.03 -1.28
C LYS A 122 -11.43 2.61 -2.72
N ILE A 123 -10.65 1.73 -3.33
CA ILE A 123 -10.82 1.23 -4.69
C ILE A 123 -11.98 0.23 -4.78
N PHE A 124 -12.25 -0.50 -3.70
CA PHE A 124 -13.14 -1.65 -3.69
C PHE A 124 -14.49 -1.35 -3.02
N ASN A 125 -15.56 -2.00 -3.45
CA ASN A 125 -16.88 -1.90 -2.82
C ASN A 125 -17.23 -3.12 -1.94
N GLY A 126 -16.35 -4.12 -1.86
CA GLY A 126 -16.53 -5.29 -1.01
C GLY A 126 -15.92 -6.57 -1.58
N VAL A 127 -16.18 -7.67 -0.86
CA VAL A 127 -15.82 -9.02 -1.25
C VAL A 127 -16.94 -9.62 -2.10
N THR A 128 -16.59 -10.36 -3.14
CA THR A 128 -17.52 -11.15 -3.95
C THR A 128 -18.05 -12.31 -3.13
N LYS A 129 -19.32 -12.22 -2.71
CA LYS A 129 -19.95 -13.24 -1.84
C LYS A 129 -20.04 -14.62 -2.47
N THR A 130 -20.14 -14.68 -3.80
CA THR A 130 -20.19 -15.94 -4.56
C THR A 130 -18.81 -16.56 -4.77
N SER A 131 -17.74 -15.89 -4.38
CA SER A 131 -16.40 -16.43 -4.58
C SER A 131 -16.06 -17.50 -3.56
N LYS A 132 -15.39 -18.57 -4.03
CA LYS A 132 -14.78 -19.59 -3.17
C LYS A 132 -13.80 -18.97 -2.16
N LEU A 133 -13.27 -17.80 -2.48
CA LEU A 133 -12.34 -17.05 -1.64
C LEU A 133 -13.00 -16.17 -0.57
N SER A 134 -14.32 -16.02 -0.55
CA SER A 134 -15.03 -15.11 0.34
C SER A 134 -14.77 -15.31 1.84
N LEU A 135 -14.26 -16.48 2.25
CA LEU A 135 -13.87 -16.81 3.62
C LEU A 135 -12.54 -16.18 4.07
N ILE A 136 -11.73 -15.66 3.14
CA ILE A 136 -10.44 -15.03 3.46
C ILE A 136 -10.67 -13.80 4.34
N LYS A 137 -10.10 -13.86 5.54
CA LYS A 137 -10.11 -12.74 6.49
C LYS A 137 -9.09 -11.70 6.02
N LYS A 138 -9.53 -10.45 5.83
CA LYS A 138 -8.72 -9.28 5.39
C LYS A 138 -8.34 -9.30 3.89
N PRO A 139 -9.32 -9.16 2.99
CA PRO A 139 -9.14 -9.25 1.53
C PRO A 139 -8.23 -8.15 0.93
N TYR A 140 -8.00 -7.07 1.68
CA TYR A 140 -7.19 -5.92 1.25
C TYR A 140 -5.76 -5.95 1.79
N LYS A 141 -5.35 -7.01 2.51
CA LYS A 141 -3.99 -7.15 3.04
C LYS A 141 -2.96 -6.90 1.92
N ILE A 142 -1.99 -6.03 2.18
CA ILE A 142 -0.86 -5.81 1.28
C ILE A 142 0.15 -6.94 1.43
N THR A 143 0.56 -7.54 0.32
CA THR A 143 1.51 -8.67 0.27
C THR A 143 2.88 -8.24 -0.21
N ASN A 144 2.97 -7.40 -1.26
CA ASN A 144 4.24 -6.85 -1.75
C ASN A 144 4.06 -5.39 -2.19
N ILE A 145 5.16 -4.65 -2.16
CA ILE A 145 5.28 -3.27 -2.64
C ILE A 145 6.49 -3.19 -3.56
N LEU A 146 6.38 -2.47 -4.66
CA LEU A 146 7.49 -2.15 -5.55
C LEU A 146 7.35 -0.71 -6.02
N LEU A 147 8.34 0.12 -5.74
CA LEU A 147 8.43 1.50 -6.24
C LEU A 147 9.55 1.58 -7.28
N CYS A 148 9.20 1.98 -8.50
CA CYS A 148 10.17 2.29 -9.55
C CYS A 148 10.76 3.69 -9.32
N ASN A 149 12.06 3.78 -9.04
CA ASN A 149 12.74 5.05 -8.77
C ASN A 149 12.71 5.99 -10.00
N GLN A 150 12.79 5.45 -11.22
CA GLN A 150 12.82 6.25 -12.46
C GLN A 150 11.46 6.86 -12.82
N THR A 151 10.38 6.10 -12.67
CA THR A 151 9.04 6.51 -13.12
C THR A 151 8.12 6.93 -11.98
N LEU A 152 8.56 6.76 -10.74
CA LEU A 152 7.80 6.94 -9.51
C LEU A 152 6.46 6.18 -9.52
N ARG A 153 6.40 5.07 -10.26
CA ARG A 153 5.23 4.19 -10.24
C ARG A 153 5.35 3.22 -9.08
N LEU A 154 4.24 3.10 -8.37
CA LEU A 154 4.12 2.21 -7.22
C LEU A 154 3.19 1.06 -7.59
N PHE A 155 3.74 -0.15 -7.56
CA PHE A 155 3.00 -1.39 -7.71
C PHE A 155 2.77 -2.02 -6.35
N VAL A 156 1.53 -2.40 -6.11
CA VAL A 156 1.09 -2.92 -4.81
C VAL A 156 0.29 -4.18 -5.08
N THR A 157 0.70 -5.28 -4.46
CA THR A 157 -0.07 -6.52 -4.51
C THR A 157 -0.81 -6.71 -3.20
N GLY A 158 -2.03 -7.24 -3.31
CA GLY A 158 -2.71 -7.89 -2.22
C GLY A 158 -3.02 -9.34 -2.57
N ILE A 159 -3.86 -9.98 -1.77
CA ILE A 159 -4.16 -11.41 -1.87
C ILE A 159 -4.71 -11.82 -3.26
N SER A 160 -5.49 -10.94 -3.89
CA SER A 160 -6.21 -11.26 -5.14
C SER A 160 -6.20 -10.11 -6.15
N HIS A 161 -5.30 -9.15 -5.97
CA HIS A 161 -5.29 -7.95 -6.80
C HIS A 161 -3.90 -7.33 -6.87
N ILE A 162 -3.64 -6.63 -7.97
CA ILE A 162 -2.45 -5.80 -8.14
C ILE A 162 -2.91 -4.41 -8.55
N ILE A 163 -2.37 -3.38 -7.91
CA ILE A 163 -2.72 -1.98 -8.16
C ILE A 163 -1.47 -1.26 -8.63
N CYS A 164 -1.60 -0.54 -9.74
CA CYS A 164 -0.57 0.38 -10.23
C CYS A 164 -0.97 1.81 -9.91
N PHE A 165 -0.19 2.49 -9.07
CA PHE A 165 -0.35 3.91 -8.77
C PHE A 165 0.63 4.74 -9.60
N LYS A 166 0.16 5.91 -10.02
CA LYS A 166 0.96 6.97 -10.63
C LYS A 166 0.96 8.17 -9.71
N PHE A 167 2.07 8.91 -9.71
CA PHE A 167 2.14 10.18 -9.00
C PHE A 167 1.42 11.28 -9.79
N ALA A 168 0.62 12.09 -9.12
CA ALA A 168 -0.10 13.21 -9.70
C ALA A 168 -0.04 14.43 -8.76
N HIS A 169 0.18 15.62 -9.32
CA HIS A 169 0.28 16.84 -8.52
C HIS A 169 -1.06 17.31 -7.94
N ASN A 170 -2.14 17.12 -8.71
CA ASN A 170 -3.43 17.69 -8.39
C ASN A 170 -4.40 16.61 -7.87
N ASP A 171 -5.34 17.04 -7.04
CA ASP A 171 -6.51 16.24 -6.68
C ASP A 171 -7.26 15.82 -7.95
N ALA A 172 -7.73 14.57 -7.97
CA ALA A 172 -8.46 14.02 -9.11
C ALA A 172 -9.64 13.18 -8.66
N THR A 173 -10.67 13.11 -9.50
CA THR A 173 -11.79 12.20 -9.32
C THR A 173 -11.74 11.18 -10.45
N LEU A 174 -11.42 9.94 -10.10
CA LEU A 174 -11.03 8.91 -11.06
C LEU A 174 -12.06 7.79 -11.13
N PHE A 175 -12.35 7.33 -12.34
CA PHE A 175 -13.00 6.05 -12.56
C PHE A 175 -11.90 5.00 -12.71
N ILE A 176 -11.88 4.00 -11.82
CA ILE A 176 -10.79 3.02 -11.78
C ILE A 176 -11.17 1.86 -12.68
N THR A 177 -10.45 1.70 -13.79
CA THR A 177 -10.67 0.60 -14.73
C THR A 177 -10.14 -0.72 -14.14
N PRO A 178 -11.01 -1.72 -13.86
CA PRO A 178 -10.58 -3.04 -13.48
C PRO A 178 -10.09 -3.81 -14.72
N LEU A 179 -9.03 -4.59 -14.53
CA LEU A 179 -8.46 -5.50 -15.51
C LEU A 179 -8.56 -6.91 -14.93
N CYS A 180 -9.48 -7.72 -15.42
CA CYS A 180 -9.60 -9.09 -14.92
C CYS A 180 -8.57 -9.99 -15.62
N ILE A 181 -7.64 -10.54 -14.84
CA ILE A 181 -6.65 -11.49 -15.33
C ILE A 181 -6.93 -12.84 -14.66
N THR A 182 -7.44 -13.78 -15.45
CA THR A 182 -7.51 -15.18 -15.01
C THR A 182 -6.17 -15.80 -15.34
N ILE A 183 -5.33 -16.04 -14.34
CA ILE A 183 -4.10 -16.81 -14.53
C ILE A 183 -4.55 -18.27 -14.65
N PRO A 184 -4.32 -18.94 -15.80
CA PRO A 184 -4.68 -20.34 -15.96
C PRO A 184 -4.00 -21.19 -14.88
N ALA A 185 -4.73 -22.16 -14.32
CA ALA A 185 -4.26 -23.00 -13.22
C ALA A 185 -2.91 -23.71 -13.49
N TYR A 186 -2.55 -23.94 -14.76
CA TYR A 186 -1.27 -24.56 -15.14
C TYR A 186 -0.05 -23.63 -15.05
N LEU A 187 -0.23 -22.31 -14.94
CA LEU A 187 0.85 -21.37 -14.58
C LEU A 187 0.97 -21.19 -13.06
N SER A 188 0.07 -21.82 -12.29
CA SER A 188 0.29 -21.96 -10.86
C SER A 188 1.41 -23.01 -10.65
N PRO A 189 2.41 -22.77 -9.79
CA PRO A 189 3.48 -23.75 -9.53
C PRO A 189 2.98 -25.05 -8.86
N PHE A 190 1.68 -25.18 -8.63
CA PHE A 190 1.04 -26.32 -7.98
C PHE A 190 0.03 -26.93 -8.95
N GLY A 191 0.49 -27.92 -9.70
CA GLY A 191 -0.36 -28.70 -10.59
C GLY A 191 -1.39 -29.53 -9.84
N GLU A 192 -2.61 -29.57 -10.35
CA GLU A 192 -3.30 -30.77 -10.84
C GLU A 192 -4.67 -30.32 -11.39
N ILE A 193 -4.79 -30.31 -12.73
CA ILE A 193 -6.06 -30.10 -13.42
C ILE A 193 -6.82 -31.42 -13.35
N SER A 194 -7.78 -31.51 -12.44
CA SER A 194 -8.95 -32.37 -12.68
C SER A 194 -10.13 -31.46 -12.96
N ASP A 195 -10.72 -31.69 -14.14
CA ASP A 195 -12.03 -31.23 -14.58
C ASP A 195 -12.17 -29.76 -14.99
N CYS A 196 -11.56 -29.38 -16.13
CA CYS A 196 -12.15 -28.35 -16.99
C CYS A 196 -12.75 -29.02 -18.24
N ASN A 197 -14.03 -28.75 -18.50
CA ASN A 197 -14.79 -29.29 -19.63
C ASN A 197 -14.18 -28.87 -20.99
N ASP A 198 -14.39 -29.70 -22.01
CA ASP A 198 -13.78 -29.63 -23.35
C ASP A 198 -14.03 -28.32 -24.13
N GLU A 199 -14.97 -27.46 -23.71
CA GLU A 199 -15.11 -26.09 -24.25
C GLU A 199 -13.88 -25.20 -23.99
N CYS A 200 -13.15 -25.44 -22.90
CA CYS A 200 -11.91 -24.71 -22.61
C CYS A 200 -10.74 -25.16 -23.49
N LYS A 201 -10.75 -26.40 -24.01
CA LYS A 201 -9.71 -26.92 -24.91
C LYS A 201 -9.80 -26.32 -26.32
N HIS A 202 -10.99 -26.13 -26.86
CA HIS A 202 -11.16 -25.57 -28.21
C HIS A 202 -10.76 -24.09 -28.33
N LYS A 203 -10.71 -23.33 -27.21
CA LYS A 203 -10.14 -21.97 -27.19
C LYS A 203 -8.61 -21.95 -27.01
N LEU A 204 -7.99 -23.08 -26.67
CA LEU A 204 -6.54 -23.22 -26.47
C LEU A 204 -5.79 -23.36 -27.80
N ASP A 205 -6.38 -24.04 -28.80
CA ASP A 205 -5.79 -24.17 -30.15
C ASP A 205 -5.73 -22.84 -30.92
N ALA A 206 -6.50 -21.84 -30.49
CA ALA A 206 -6.43 -20.47 -31.00
C ALA A 206 -5.34 -19.61 -30.34
N LEU A 207 -4.65 -20.13 -29.31
CA LEU A 207 -3.58 -19.46 -28.56
C LEU A 207 -2.25 -20.19 -28.76
N ASN A 208 -1.85 -20.39 -30.02
CA ASN A 208 -0.46 -20.73 -30.35
C ASN A 208 0.45 -19.60 -29.85
N LEU A 209 1.03 -19.82 -28.66
CA LEU A 209 1.94 -18.94 -27.95
C LEU A 209 3.27 -18.88 -28.69
N GLY A 210 3.41 -17.88 -29.58
CA GLY A 210 4.70 -17.33 -29.96
C GLY A 210 5.17 -16.33 -28.91
N ASP A 211 6.49 -16.22 -28.74
CA ASP A 211 7.22 -15.50 -27.68
C ASP A 211 7.00 -13.97 -27.60
N ASN A 212 5.88 -13.41 -28.07
CA ASN A 212 5.72 -11.95 -28.22
C ASN A 212 4.32 -11.36 -27.99
N GLU A 213 3.35 -12.04 -27.36
CA GLU A 213 1.98 -11.50 -27.29
C GLU A 213 1.43 -11.16 -25.89
N THR A 214 1.14 -9.87 -25.74
CA THR A 214 0.36 -9.15 -24.73
C THR A 214 -0.87 -9.94 -24.24
N ILE A 215 -1.04 -10.09 -22.92
CA ILE A 215 -2.28 -10.60 -22.32
C ILE A 215 -3.38 -9.54 -22.53
N MET A 216 -4.14 -9.69 -23.61
CA MET A 216 -5.29 -8.85 -23.92
C MET A 216 -6.40 -9.13 -22.91
N CYS A 217 -6.73 -8.14 -22.11
CA CYS A 217 -7.76 -8.24 -21.09
C CYS A 217 -9.08 -7.77 -21.69
N HIS A 218 -10.07 -8.66 -21.78
CA HIS A 218 -11.40 -8.33 -22.26
C HIS A 218 -12.31 -7.86 -21.11
N ASN A 219 -13.16 -6.88 -21.38
CA ASN A 219 -14.09 -6.26 -20.43
C ASN A 219 -15.27 -7.16 -20.00
N GLU A 220 -15.32 -8.44 -20.41
CA GLU A 220 -16.51 -9.30 -20.27
C GLU A 220 -16.58 -10.13 -18.98
N PHE A 221 -15.68 -9.96 -18.02
CA PHE A 221 -15.57 -10.84 -16.84
C PHE A 221 -16.36 -10.37 -15.62
N ALA A 222 -17.62 -9.97 -15.79
CA ALA A 222 -18.51 -9.65 -14.67
C ALA A 222 -18.89 -10.87 -13.79
N HIS A 223 -18.57 -12.10 -14.23
CA HIS A 223 -18.97 -13.35 -13.58
C HIS A 223 -17.84 -14.39 -13.43
N CYS A 224 -16.61 -13.96 -13.09
CA CYS A 224 -15.59 -14.92 -12.67
C CYS A 224 -15.80 -15.30 -11.20
N PRO A 225 -16.14 -16.57 -10.86
CA PRO A 225 -16.37 -17.00 -9.49
C PRO A 225 -15.10 -16.97 -8.62
N ASP A 226 -13.93 -16.86 -9.24
CA ASP A 226 -12.65 -16.91 -8.52
C ASP A 226 -12.13 -15.52 -8.10
N ILE A 227 -12.84 -14.44 -8.46
CA ILE A 227 -12.46 -13.06 -8.05
C ILE A 227 -12.95 -12.77 -6.63
N LEU A 228 -12.02 -12.50 -5.71
CA LEU A 228 -12.32 -12.21 -4.30
C LEU A 228 -12.87 -10.80 -4.06
N VAL A 229 -12.39 -9.75 -4.75
CA VAL A 229 -12.76 -8.35 -4.48
C VAL A 229 -13.39 -7.67 -5.69
N ASN A 230 -14.35 -6.79 -5.44
CA ASN A 230 -15.04 -6.02 -6.46
C ASN A 230 -14.55 -4.57 -6.48
N VAL A 231 -14.17 -4.08 -7.66
CA VAL A 231 -13.78 -2.67 -7.87
C VAL A 231 -15.03 -1.81 -7.92
N LYS A 232 -14.96 -0.62 -7.32
CA LYS A 232 -16.07 0.35 -7.36
C LYS A 232 -16.38 0.74 -8.81
N ASN A 233 -17.61 0.53 -9.22
CA ASN A 233 -18.15 1.07 -10.46
C ASN A 233 -18.63 2.52 -10.27
N SER A 234 -17.76 3.37 -9.72
CA SER A 234 -18.06 4.77 -9.45
C SER A 234 -16.80 5.62 -9.46
N LEU A 235 -16.97 6.92 -9.64
CA LEU A 235 -15.91 7.89 -9.43
C LEU A 235 -15.46 7.92 -7.96
N VAL A 236 -14.15 7.95 -7.73
CA VAL A 236 -13.54 8.05 -6.39
C VAL A 236 -12.60 9.26 -6.38
N SER A 237 -12.73 10.10 -5.36
CA SER A 237 -11.85 11.26 -5.16
C SER A 237 -10.54 10.86 -4.50
N TRP A 238 -9.44 11.35 -5.07
CA TRP A 238 -8.06 11.17 -4.64
C TRP A 238 -7.38 12.51 -4.49
N LYS A 239 -6.58 12.64 -3.43
CA LYS A 239 -5.71 13.79 -3.24
C LYS A 239 -4.48 13.71 -4.16
N GLY A 240 -3.78 14.83 -4.33
CA GLY A 240 -2.44 14.84 -4.90
C GLY A 240 -1.51 13.80 -4.24
N GLY A 241 -0.54 13.32 -5.00
CA GLY A 241 0.34 12.19 -4.68
C GLY A 241 0.01 10.93 -5.48
N TYR A 242 0.08 9.75 -4.86
CA TYR A 242 -0.18 8.49 -5.53
C TYR A 242 -1.67 8.22 -5.77
N GLN A 243 -2.06 8.15 -7.04
CA GLN A 243 -3.42 7.88 -7.49
C GLN A 243 -3.49 6.58 -8.30
N PRO A 244 -4.52 5.75 -8.13
CA PRO A 244 -4.61 4.47 -8.83
C PRO A 244 -4.85 4.72 -10.32
N SER A 245 -4.07 4.06 -11.16
CA SER A 245 -4.18 4.14 -12.61
C SER A 245 -4.82 2.90 -13.24
N CYS A 246 -4.61 1.72 -12.65
CA CYS A 246 -5.30 0.49 -13.01
C CYS A 246 -5.24 -0.52 -11.87
N VAL A 247 -6.16 -1.49 -11.90
CA VAL A 247 -6.26 -2.57 -10.93
C VAL A 247 -6.41 -3.88 -11.67
N CYS A 248 -5.50 -4.81 -11.47
CA CYS A 248 -5.63 -6.18 -11.97
C CYS A 248 -6.29 -7.05 -10.90
N LEU A 249 -7.36 -7.76 -11.26
CA LEU A 249 -8.03 -8.74 -10.39
C LEU A 249 -7.56 -10.13 -10.76
N LEU A 250 -7.19 -10.92 -9.76
CA LEU A 250 -6.60 -12.24 -9.90
C LEU A 250 -7.60 -13.29 -9.40
N GLY A 251 -7.97 -14.22 -10.28
CA GLY A 251 -8.83 -15.36 -9.96
C GLY A 251 -8.09 -16.52 -9.29
N THR A 252 -7.09 -16.26 -8.45
CA THR A 252 -6.28 -17.31 -7.81
C THR A 252 -6.04 -17.01 -6.35
N ASN A 253 -5.78 -18.07 -5.56
CA ASN A 253 -5.47 -17.98 -4.13
C ASN A 253 -3.97 -17.79 -3.88
N LYS A 254 -3.19 -17.39 -4.90
CA LYS A 254 -1.74 -17.29 -4.73
C LYS A 254 -1.44 -16.17 -3.73
N GLU A 255 -1.06 -16.55 -2.51
CA GLU A 255 -0.82 -15.59 -1.42
C GLU A 255 0.39 -14.68 -1.68
N HIS A 256 1.30 -15.10 -2.57
CA HIS A 256 2.54 -14.39 -2.88
C HIS A 256 2.82 -14.40 -4.38
N PHE A 257 2.86 -13.21 -4.98
CA PHE A 257 3.39 -13.01 -6.33
C PHE A 257 4.87 -12.64 -6.22
N SER A 258 5.71 -13.31 -7.00
CA SER A 258 7.11 -12.90 -7.15
C SER A 258 7.20 -11.60 -7.94
N VAL A 259 8.30 -10.86 -7.76
CA VAL A 259 8.58 -9.64 -8.53
C VAL A 259 8.55 -9.92 -10.03
N SER A 260 9.10 -11.06 -10.47
CA SER A 260 9.10 -11.45 -11.90
C SER A 260 7.68 -11.68 -12.44
N GLU A 261 6.76 -12.22 -11.64
CA GLU A 261 5.36 -12.39 -12.03
C GLU A 261 4.62 -11.06 -12.11
N ILE A 262 4.83 -10.17 -11.14
CA ILE A 262 4.30 -8.80 -11.19
C ILE A 262 4.83 -8.10 -12.44
N SER A 263 6.12 -8.26 -12.73
CA SER A 263 6.75 -7.70 -13.93
C SER A 263 6.17 -8.23 -15.23
N LYS A 264 5.87 -9.53 -15.30
CA LYS A 264 5.21 -10.14 -16.47
C LYS A 264 3.78 -9.64 -16.66
N ILE A 265 3.00 -9.53 -15.57
CA ILE A 265 1.61 -9.07 -15.60
C ILE A 265 1.49 -7.64 -16.15
N PHE A 266 2.44 -6.76 -15.81
CA PHE A 266 2.44 -5.37 -16.26
C PHE A 266 3.37 -5.11 -17.45
N TYR A 267 3.96 -6.14 -18.06
CA TYR A 267 4.98 -6.05 -19.11
C TYR A 267 6.04 -4.97 -18.77
N LEU A 268 6.64 -5.11 -17.59
CA LEU A 268 7.53 -4.10 -17.00
C LEU A 268 8.91 -3.97 -17.66
N GLU A 269 9.21 -4.72 -18.74
CA GLU A 269 10.41 -4.48 -19.56
C GLU A 269 10.46 -3.05 -20.12
N LYS A 270 9.31 -2.38 -20.32
CA LYS A 270 9.27 -0.96 -20.72
C LYS A 270 9.52 0.04 -19.57
N PHE A 271 9.63 -0.42 -18.32
CA PHE A 271 9.73 0.44 -17.14
C PHE A 271 11.08 0.41 -16.42
N ASN A 272 12.08 -0.33 -16.95
CA ASN A 272 13.44 -0.40 -16.40
C ASN A 272 13.45 -0.41 -14.85
N LEU A 273 12.78 -1.41 -14.26
CA LEU A 273 12.91 -1.69 -12.82
C LEU A 273 14.35 -2.10 -12.48
#